data_AF-A0AAU5PF47-F1
#
_entry.id   AF-A0AAU5PF47-F1
#
_cell.length_a   1.000
_cell.length_b   1.000
_cell.length_c   1.000
_cell.angle_alpha   90.00
_cell.angle_beta   90.00
_cell.angle_gamma   90.00
#
_symmetry.space_group_name_H-M   'P 1'
#
loop_
_entity.id
_entity.type
_entity.pdbx_description
1 polymer ?
#
loop_
_entity_poly.entity_id
_entity_poly.type
_entity_poly.pdbx_seq_one_letter_code
_entity_poly.pdbx_strand_id
1 'polypeptide(L)'
;MRPWQLAALRMRPVLRSSASAVSLDETLLGQVRYRCKGWNDGDTEQDALRALSELGRLVGDVPVVLVGHAMGGRAALRVAAHPQVRGVVALAPWLPAGEPVAQLVGRSVLLVHGHDGRASGVQVWGYAERARAAGARAGVVVVRGGGPWMLRRAGAWHRTVASAVRQVSRPPAPGPQGVWSSSGPVFV
;
A
#
# COMPACT_ATOMS: atom_id res chain seq x y z
N MET A 1 6.58 -19.25 -8.57
CA MET A 1 6.58 -18.14 -9.56
C MET A 1 8.01 -17.78 -9.97
N ARG A 2 8.30 -17.58 -11.26
CA ARG A 2 9.67 -17.32 -11.76
C ARG A 2 10.12 -15.85 -11.46
N PRO A 3 11.36 -15.60 -11.01
CA PRO A 3 11.80 -14.26 -10.55
C PRO A 3 11.93 -13.19 -11.65
N TRP A 4 11.79 -13.56 -12.92
CA TRP A 4 11.83 -12.67 -14.09
C TRP A 4 10.45 -12.21 -14.59
N GLN A 5 9.37 -12.52 -13.87
CA GLN A 5 8.05 -12.01 -14.23
C GLN A 5 8.01 -10.48 -14.05
N LEU A 6 7.58 -9.73 -15.07
CA LEU A 6 7.63 -8.27 -15.11
C LEU A 6 6.94 -7.60 -13.89
N ALA A 7 5.83 -8.16 -13.41
CA ALA A 7 5.15 -7.69 -12.21
C ALA A 7 6.04 -7.80 -10.95
N ALA A 8 6.78 -8.90 -10.80
CA ALA A 8 7.71 -9.10 -9.69
C ALA A 8 8.98 -8.26 -9.84
N LEU A 9 9.53 -8.15 -11.07
CA LEU A 9 10.71 -7.31 -11.35
C LEU A 9 10.44 -5.85 -11.02
N ARG A 10 9.25 -5.33 -11.35
CA ARG A 10 8.87 -3.95 -11.04
C ARG A 10 8.75 -3.66 -9.54
N MET A 11 8.48 -4.68 -8.72
CA MET A 11 8.44 -4.50 -7.26
C MET A 11 9.83 -4.50 -6.62
N ARG A 12 10.91 -4.87 -7.34
CA ARG A 12 12.27 -4.81 -6.78
C ARG A 12 12.73 -3.38 -6.46
N PRO A 13 12.56 -2.38 -7.36
CA PRO A 13 12.82 -0.99 -7.00
C PRO A 13 11.95 -0.49 -5.85
N VAL A 14 10.66 -0.88 -5.80
CA VAL A 14 9.76 -0.53 -4.69
C VAL A 14 10.31 -1.05 -3.37
N LEU A 15 10.71 -2.33 -3.32
CA LEU A 15 11.33 -2.93 -2.13
C LEU A 15 12.60 -2.18 -1.70
N ARG A 16 13.48 -1.81 -2.64
CA ARG A 16 14.67 -1.01 -2.35
C ARG A 16 14.33 0.38 -1.81
N SER A 17 13.33 1.04 -2.37
CA SER A 17 12.86 2.33 -1.87
C SER A 17 12.24 2.22 -0.48
N SER A 18 11.47 1.18 -0.21
CA SER A 18 10.97 0.88 1.14
C SER A 18 12.12 0.63 2.12
N ALA A 19 13.13 -0.13 1.72
CA ALA A 19 14.33 -0.38 2.54
C ALA A 19 15.08 0.91 2.90
N SER A 20 15.22 1.85 1.95
CA SER A 20 15.85 3.14 2.21
C SER A 20 15.07 4.06 3.16
N ALA A 21 13.81 3.73 3.45
CA ALA A 21 12.92 4.54 4.27
C ALA A 21 12.92 4.17 5.76
N VAL A 22 13.56 3.04 6.12
CA VAL A 22 13.52 2.43 7.44
C VAL A 22 14.92 2.03 7.90
N SER A 23 15.11 1.85 9.21
CA SER A 23 16.34 1.24 9.74
C SER A 23 16.28 -0.27 9.51
N LEU A 24 17.26 -0.84 8.81
CA LEU A 24 17.32 -2.28 8.55
C LEU A 24 17.77 -3.10 9.76
N ASP A 25 18.37 -2.43 10.75
CA ASP A 25 18.71 -3.06 12.04
C ASP A 25 17.44 -3.33 12.88
N GLU A 26 16.36 -2.61 12.59
CA GLU A 26 15.09 -2.65 13.35
C GLU A 26 13.90 -3.14 12.51
N THR A 27 14.08 -3.32 11.20
CA THR A 27 12.99 -3.63 10.27
C THR A 27 13.30 -4.83 9.40
N LEU A 28 12.40 -5.81 9.46
CA LEU A 28 12.40 -6.96 8.57
C LEU A 28 11.64 -6.63 7.28
N LEU A 29 12.23 -7.00 6.14
CA LEU A 29 11.60 -6.85 4.83
C LEU A 29 11.23 -8.22 4.27
N GLY A 30 9.94 -8.42 4.01
CA GLY A 30 9.39 -9.62 3.38
C GLY A 30 8.80 -9.35 2.01
N GLN A 31 8.77 -10.37 1.15
CA GLN A 31 8.04 -10.34 -0.11
C GLN A 31 7.05 -11.51 -0.16
N VAL A 32 5.78 -11.21 -0.42
CA VAL A 32 4.74 -12.21 -0.63
C VAL A 32 4.80 -12.71 -2.08
N ARG A 33 4.81 -14.02 -2.27
CA ARG A 33 4.73 -14.66 -3.59
C ARG A 33 3.35 -15.31 -3.73
N TYR A 34 2.51 -14.75 -4.58
CA TYR A 34 1.18 -15.32 -4.86
C TYR A 34 1.27 -16.69 -5.53
N ARG A 35 0.39 -17.61 -5.17
CA ARG A 35 0.28 -18.95 -5.76
C ARG A 35 -0.28 -18.86 -7.18
N CYS A 36 -1.32 -18.06 -7.36
CA CYS A 36 -2.06 -17.93 -8.62
C CYS A 36 -1.67 -16.64 -9.38
N LYS A 37 -1.83 -16.67 -10.71
CA LYS A 37 -1.65 -15.49 -11.60
C LYS A 37 -3.02 -15.01 -12.07
N GLY A 38 -3.14 -13.71 -12.32
CA GLY A 38 -4.35 -13.12 -12.91
C GLY A 38 -5.33 -12.56 -11.88
N TRP A 39 -6.52 -12.23 -12.37
CA TRP A 39 -7.61 -11.70 -11.56
C TRP A 39 -8.34 -12.84 -10.86
N ASN A 40 -7.83 -13.23 -9.69
CA ASN A 40 -8.43 -14.32 -8.92
C ASN A 40 -9.01 -13.73 -7.65
N ASP A 41 -10.33 -13.69 -7.57
CA ASP A 41 -11.02 -13.18 -6.39
C ASP A 41 -10.68 -14.07 -5.17
N GLY A 42 -10.10 -13.44 -4.15
CA GLY A 42 -9.78 -14.07 -2.86
C GLY A 42 -8.38 -14.69 -2.74
N ASP A 43 -7.80 -15.24 -3.80
CA ASP A 43 -6.50 -15.97 -3.70
C ASP A 43 -5.35 -15.09 -3.20
N THR A 44 -5.27 -13.85 -3.69
CA THR A 44 -4.21 -12.92 -3.28
C THR A 44 -4.35 -12.48 -1.83
N GLU A 45 -5.57 -12.44 -1.31
CA GLU A 45 -5.85 -12.10 0.09
C GLU A 45 -5.46 -13.26 0.99
N GLN A 46 -5.84 -14.49 0.63
CA GLN A 46 -5.44 -15.69 1.36
C GLN A 46 -3.91 -15.86 1.42
N ASP A 47 -3.22 -15.57 0.33
CA ASP A 47 -1.76 -15.65 0.29
C ASP A 47 -1.10 -14.56 1.14
N ALA A 48 -1.67 -13.35 1.20
CA ALA A 48 -1.20 -12.30 2.08
C ALA A 48 -1.44 -12.65 3.56
N LEU A 49 -2.60 -13.22 3.90
CA LEU A 49 -2.90 -13.72 5.24
C LEU A 49 -1.96 -14.85 5.64
N ARG A 50 -1.70 -15.82 4.74
CA ARG A 50 -0.73 -16.89 5.00
C ARG A 50 0.66 -16.32 5.29
N ALA A 51 1.12 -15.36 4.49
CA ALA A 51 2.43 -14.73 4.71
C ALA A 51 2.50 -13.98 6.05
N LEU A 52 1.41 -13.33 6.49
CA LEU A 52 1.33 -12.70 7.81
C LEU A 52 1.39 -13.74 8.94
N SER A 53 0.65 -14.85 8.82
CA SER A 53 0.71 -15.94 9.80
C SER A 53 2.10 -16.59 9.87
N GLU A 54 2.74 -16.81 8.72
CA GLU A 54 4.12 -17.31 8.66
C GLU A 54 5.11 -16.33 9.30
N LEU A 55 4.96 -15.03 9.04
CA LEU A 55 5.78 -13.99 9.69
C LEU A 55 5.62 -14.03 11.21
N GLY A 56 4.37 -14.06 11.71
CA GLY A 56 4.10 -14.16 13.15
C GLY A 56 4.76 -15.39 13.78
N ARG A 57 4.76 -16.53 13.08
CA ARG A 57 5.44 -17.75 13.55
C ARG A 57 6.97 -17.65 13.53
N LEU A 58 7.54 -16.88 12.60
CA LEU A 58 8.99 -16.75 12.42
C LEU A 58 9.61 -15.73 13.38
N VAL A 59 8.93 -14.60 13.60
CA VAL A 59 9.52 -13.44 14.31
C VAL A 59 8.62 -12.83 15.38
N GLY A 60 7.46 -13.44 15.65
CA GLY A 60 6.51 -13.00 16.67
C GLY A 60 5.62 -11.83 16.23
N ASP A 61 4.89 -11.26 17.20
CA ASP A 61 3.89 -10.21 17.01
C ASP A 61 4.53 -8.82 16.83
N VAL A 62 5.20 -8.63 15.69
CA VAL A 62 5.75 -7.34 15.28
C VAL A 62 4.73 -6.51 14.48
N PRO A 63 4.74 -5.17 14.58
CA PRO A 63 3.97 -4.29 13.71
C PRO A 63 4.37 -4.44 12.23
N VAL A 64 3.38 -4.54 11.33
CA VAL A 64 3.59 -4.74 9.89
C VAL A 64 3.02 -3.59 9.08
N VAL A 65 3.79 -3.13 8.10
CA VAL A 65 3.31 -2.26 7.02
C VAL A 65 3.26 -3.04 5.72
N LEU A 66 2.09 -3.11 5.10
CA LEU A 66 1.93 -3.78 3.81
C LEU A 66 2.11 -2.80 2.66
N VAL A 67 2.90 -3.19 1.65
CA VAL A 67 3.10 -2.41 0.43
C VAL A 67 2.69 -3.27 -0.77
N GLY A 68 1.72 -2.80 -1.55
CA GLY A 68 1.16 -3.58 -2.65
C GLY A 68 0.82 -2.73 -3.87
N HIS A 69 0.97 -3.30 -5.06
CA HIS A 69 0.60 -2.64 -6.33
C HIS A 69 -0.63 -3.29 -6.97
N ALA A 70 -1.53 -2.49 -7.55
CA ALA A 70 -2.74 -2.93 -8.23
C ALA A 70 -3.52 -3.96 -7.40
N MET A 71 -3.60 -5.22 -7.86
CA MET A 71 -4.23 -6.31 -7.12
C MET A 71 -3.58 -6.53 -5.75
N GLY A 72 -2.25 -6.47 -5.66
CA GLY A 72 -1.55 -6.61 -4.38
C GLY A 72 -1.84 -5.45 -3.43
N GLY A 73 -2.12 -4.26 -3.98
CA GLY A 73 -2.58 -3.10 -3.21
C GLY A 73 -3.99 -3.35 -2.65
N ARG A 74 -4.91 -3.87 -3.47
CA ARG A 74 -6.25 -4.29 -3.02
C ARG A 74 -6.18 -5.36 -1.94
N ALA A 75 -5.38 -6.41 -2.17
CA ALA A 75 -5.19 -7.48 -1.21
C ALA A 75 -4.67 -6.96 0.13
N ALA A 76 -3.68 -6.05 0.12
CA ALA A 76 -3.17 -5.42 1.33
C ALA A 76 -4.25 -4.63 2.09
N LEU A 77 -5.13 -3.92 1.37
CA LEU A 77 -6.27 -3.20 1.97
C LEU A 77 -7.33 -4.14 2.56
N ARG A 78 -7.57 -5.30 1.93
CA ARG A 78 -8.53 -6.31 2.39
C ARG A 78 -8.09 -7.02 3.65
N VAL A 79 -6.79 -7.35 3.75
CA VAL A 79 -6.23 -8.06 4.91
C VAL A 79 -5.79 -7.13 6.03
N ALA A 80 -6.02 -5.82 5.89
CA ALA A 80 -5.60 -4.81 6.85
C ALA A 80 -6.22 -4.97 8.25
N ALA A 81 -7.28 -5.79 8.40
CA ALA A 81 -7.83 -6.16 9.70
C ALA A 81 -6.89 -7.02 10.55
N HIS A 82 -5.91 -7.70 9.93
CA HIS A 82 -4.98 -8.59 10.65
C HIS A 82 -4.30 -7.87 11.82
N PRO A 83 -4.21 -8.46 13.03
CA PRO A 83 -3.76 -7.75 14.24
C PRO A 83 -2.38 -7.08 14.13
N GLN A 84 -1.45 -7.73 13.44
CA GLN A 84 -0.10 -7.20 13.23
C GLN A 84 -0.04 -5.98 12.28
N VAL A 85 -1.02 -5.81 11.38
CA VAL A 85 -0.93 -4.78 10.33
C VAL A 85 -1.22 -3.39 10.93
N ARG A 86 -0.26 -2.47 10.95
CA ARG A 86 -0.50 -1.08 11.41
C ARG A 86 -0.81 -0.11 10.29
N GLY A 87 -0.46 -0.47 9.06
CA GLY A 87 -0.80 0.35 7.91
C GLY A 87 -0.50 -0.28 6.56
N VAL A 88 -0.96 0.43 5.53
CA VAL A 88 -0.94 0.00 4.13
C VAL A 88 -0.48 1.15 3.25
N VAL A 89 0.43 0.85 2.33
CA VAL A 89 0.78 1.70 1.18
C VAL A 89 0.32 0.99 -0.09
N ALA A 90 -0.78 1.47 -0.66
CA ALA A 90 -1.40 0.88 -1.85
C ALA A 90 -1.03 1.68 -3.10
N LEU A 91 -0.25 1.10 -4.01
CA LEU A 91 0.29 1.72 -5.21
C LEU A 91 -0.57 1.39 -6.43
N ALA A 92 -1.12 2.41 -7.08
CA ALA A 92 -2.11 2.30 -8.16
C ALA A 92 -3.10 1.12 -7.92
N PRO A 93 -3.76 1.07 -6.75
CA PRO A 93 -4.59 -0.06 -6.39
C PRO A 93 -5.78 -0.18 -7.33
N TRP A 94 -6.16 -1.41 -7.64
CA TRP A 94 -7.44 -1.63 -8.30
C TRP A 94 -8.56 -1.67 -7.25
N LEU A 95 -9.56 -0.80 -7.38
CA LEU A 95 -10.61 -0.58 -6.39
C LEU A 95 -11.98 -0.58 -7.08
N PRO A 96 -12.61 -1.75 -7.26
CA PRO A 96 -13.96 -1.79 -7.84
C PRO A 96 -14.96 -1.02 -6.97
N ALA A 97 -16.10 -0.65 -7.55
CA ALA A 97 -17.17 0.00 -6.82
C ALA A 97 -17.61 -0.87 -5.63
N GLY A 98 -17.89 -0.24 -4.49
CA GLY A 98 -18.30 -0.96 -3.27
C GLY A 98 -17.17 -1.64 -2.50
N GLU A 99 -15.90 -1.46 -2.89
CA GLU A 99 -14.78 -2.04 -2.15
C GLU A 99 -14.83 -1.62 -0.65
N PRO A 100 -14.77 -2.59 0.29
CA PRO A 100 -15.02 -2.35 1.70
C PRO A 100 -13.86 -1.61 2.37
N VAL A 101 -14.21 -0.88 3.43
CA VAL A 101 -13.29 -0.04 4.20
C VAL A 101 -13.34 -0.29 5.70
N ALA A 102 -14.32 -1.06 6.19
CA ALA A 102 -14.53 -1.27 7.63
C ALA A 102 -13.31 -1.89 8.31
N GLN A 103 -12.55 -2.74 7.60
CA GLN A 103 -11.32 -3.35 8.09
C GLN A 103 -10.18 -2.35 8.32
N LEU A 104 -10.31 -1.09 7.89
CA LEU A 104 -9.27 -0.07 7.98
C LEU A 104 -9.35 0.79 9.24
N VAL A 105 -10.34 0.57 10.11
CA VAL A 105 -10.50 1.30 11.37
C VAL A 105 -9.18 1.29 12.16
N GLY A 106 -8.71 2.48 12.56
CA GLY A 106 -7.47 2.67 13.32
C GLY A 106 -6.16 2.45 12.53
N ARG A 107 -6.22 2.06 11.26
CA ARG A 107 -5.04 1.81 10.40
C ARG A 107 -4.59 3.08 9.69
N SER A 108 -3.31 3.14 9.32
CA SER A 108 -2.74 4.19 8.46
C SER A 108 -2.72 3.72 7.01
N VAL A 109 -3.37 4.43 6.08
CA VAL A 109 -3.59 3.98 4.70
C VAL A 109 -3.23 5.04 3.67
N LEU A 110 -2.06 4.94 3.04
CA LEU A 110 -1.69 5.81 1.92
C LEU A 110 -2.01 5.13 0.59
N LEU A 111 -2.89 5.75 -0.19
CA LEU A 111 -3.14 5.39 -1.56
C LEU A 111 -2.27 6.27 -2.46
N VAL A 112 -1.42 5.67 -3.27
CA VAL A 112 -0.59 6.39 -4.23
C VAL A 112 -1.08 6.06 -5.63
N HIS A 113 -1.51 7.04 -6.41
CA HIS A 113 -1.93 6.79 -7.79
C HIS A 113 -1.18 7.69 -8.77
N GLY A 114 -1.02 7.20 -9.99
CA GLY A 114 -0.50 7.99 -11.09
C GLY A 114 -1.60 8.83 -11.71
N HIS A 115 -1.26 10.01 -12.22
CA HIS A 115 -2.15 10.80 -13.07
C HIS A 115 -1.42 11.16 -14.35
N ASP A 116 -1.85 10.59 -15.49
CA ASP A 116 -1.26 10.79 -16.81
C ASP A 116 -2.10 11.70 -17.72
N GLY A 117 -3.02 12.48 -17.14
CA GLY A 117 -3.89 13.42 -17.85
C GLY A 117 -5.22 12.80 -18.32
N ARG A 118 -5.41 11.48 -18.19
CA ARG A 118 -6.73 10.84 -18.34
C ARG A 118 -7.37 10.69 -16.96
N ALA A 119 -8.63 11.13 -16.83
CA ALA A 119 -9.35 11.05 -15.57
C ALA A 119 -9.51 9.59 -15.12
N SER A 120 -8.91 9.23 -13.98
CA SER A 120 -9.22 8.00 -13.22
C SER A 120 -8.51 8.02 -11.86
N GLY A 121 -9.05 8.81 -10.94
CA GLY A 121 -8.74 8.68 -9.50
C GLY A 121 -10.00 8.64 -8.64
N VAL A 122 -11.21 8.75 -9.23
CA VAL A 122 -12.49 8.83 -8.51
C VAL A 122 -12.67 7.64 -7.56
N GLN A 123 -12.27 6.46 -8.01
CA GLN A 123 -12.29 5.25 -7.17
C GLN A 123 -11.33 5.37 -5.98
N VAL A 124 -10.12 5.90 -6.19
CA VAL A 124 -9.10 6.08 -5.15
C VAL A 124 -9.52 7.16 -4.14
N TRP A 125 -10.02 8.30 -4.62
CA TRP A 125 -10.50 9.39 -3.77
C TRP A 125 -11.72 8.96 -2.95
N GLY A 126 -12.74 8.40 -3.61
CA GLY A 126 -13.94 7.91 -2.94
C GLY A 126 -13.64 6.78 -1.95
N TYR A 127 -12.64 5.93 -2.22
CA TYR A 127 -12.20 4.93 -1.26
C TYR A 127 -11.54 5.56 -0.03
N ALA A 128 -10.64 6.54 -0.22
CA ALA A 128 -9.98 7.23 0.88
C ALA A 128 -10.97 8.02 1.76
N GLU A 129 -11.99 8.63 1.17
CA GLU A 129 -13.07 9.31 1.90
C GLU A 129 -13.88 8.33 2.74
N ARG A 130 -14.32 7.22 2.16
CA ARG A 130 -15.03 6.17 2.91
C ARG A 130 -14.15 5.59 4.03
N ALA A 131 -12.86 5.37 3.77
CA ALA A 131 -11.92 4.89 4.78
C ALA A 131 -11.75 5.88 5.94
N ARG A 132 -11.65 7.19 5.65
CA ARG A 132 -11.63 8.24 6.68
C ARG A 132 -12.92 8.26 7.49
N ALA A 133 -14.08 8.20 6.83
CA ALA A 133 -15.38 8.14 7.49
C ALA A 133 -15.54 6.91 8.40
N ALA A 134 -14.91 5.79 8.03
CA ALA A 134 -14.85 4.57 8.85
C ALA A 134 -13.80 4.64 9.99
N GLY A 135 -13.04 5.74 10.14
CA GLY A 135 -12.06 5.89 11.22
C GLY A 135 -10.63 5.43 10.88
N ALA A 136 -10.30 5.26 9.60
CA ALA A 136 -8.92 5.10 9.16
C ALA A 136 -8.21 6.45 9.07
N ARG A 137 -6.91 6.48 9.37
CA ARG A 137 -6.03 7.58 8.93
C ARG A 137 -5.71 7.30 7.47
N ALA A 138 -6.47 7.87 6.53
CA ALA A 138 -6.30 7.60 5.11
C ALA A 138 -5.98 8.88 4.29
N GLY A 139 -5.07 8.77 3.32
CA GLY A 139 -4.61 9.89 2.50
C GLY A 139 -4.29 9.44 1.07
N VAL A 140 -4.31 10.40 0.14
CA VAL A 140 -4.04 10.13 -1.29
C VAL A 140 -2.86 10.97 -1.77
N VAL A 141 -1.90 10.31 -2.40
CA VAL A 141 -0.76 10.95 -3.08
C VAL A 141 -0.84 10.68 -4.58
N VAL A 142 -0.59 11.70 -5.38
CA VAL A 142 -0.72 11.67 -6.83
C VAL A 142 0.63 11.94 -7.48
N VAL A 143 1.15 10.96 -8.21
CA VAL A 143 2.38 11.12 -9.00
C VAL A 143 2.00 11.72 -10.35
N ARG A 144 2.27 13.01 -10.55
CA ARG A 144 1.95 13.71 -11.80
C ARG A 144 2.77 13.17 -12.98
N GLY A 145 2.10 12.88 -14.08
CA GLY A 145 2.68 12.21 -15.26
C GLY A 145 3.05 10.74 -15.01
N GLY A 146 2.67 10.19 -13.86
CA GLY A 146 2.86 8.77 -13.53
C GLY A 146 1.75 7.92 -14.13
N GLY A 147 2.11 6.89 -14.89
CA GLY A 147 1.14 5.90 -15.36
C GLY A 147 0.82 4.84 -14.30
N PRO A 148 -0.26 4.05 -14.47
CA PRO A 148 -0.69 3.02 -13.50
C PRO A 148 0.35 1.90 -13.34
N TRP A 149 1.23 1.74 -14.33
CA TRP A 149 2.29 0.75 -14.29
C TRP A 149 3.55 1.21 -13.54
N MET A 150 3.61 2.43 -13.01
CA MET A 150 4.78 3.00 -12.31
C MET A 150 6.10 3.06 -13.11
N LEU A 151 6.04 2.89 -14.44
CA LEU A 151 7.21 2.94 -15.31
C LEU A 151 7.55 4.38 -15.72
N ARG A 152 6.53 5.19 -16.05
CA ARG A 152 6.70 6.63 -16.25
C ARG A 152 6.91 7.30 -14.91
N ARG A 153 7.86 8.23 -14.85
CA ARG A 153 8.26 8.94 -13.62
C ARG A 153 8.70 7.97 -12.50
N ALA A 154 9.39 6.88 -12.84
CA ALA A 154 9.81 5.85 -11.88
C ALA A 154 10.55 6.42 -10.66
N GLY A 155 11.45 7.39 -10.86
CA GLY A 155 12.13 8.07 -9.75
C GLY A 155 11.18 8.81 -8.79
N ALA A 156 10.10 9.41 -9.29
CA ALA A 156 9.09 10.04 -8.45
C ALA A 156 8.31 8.97 -7.67
N TRP A 157 7.86 7.90 -8.33
CA TRP A 157 7.23 6.75 -7.66
C TRP A 157 8.08 6.19 -6.52
N HIS A 158 9.38 5.97 -6.76
CA HIS A 158 10.30 5.45 -5.75
C HIS A 158 10.45 6.39 -4.54
N ARG A 159 10.60 7.70 -4.78
CA ARG A 159 10.63 8.69 -3.69
C ARG A 159 9.32 8.73 -2.91
N THR A 160 8.18 8.66 -3.60
CA THR A 160 6.86 8.62 -2.98
C THR A 160 6.68 7.36 -2.14
N VAL A 161 7.10 6.20 -2.64
CA VAL A 161 7.10 4.94 -1.87
C VAL A 161 7.91 5.08 -0.59
N ALA A 162 9.14 5.61 -0.68
CA ALA A 162 10.00 5.78 0.49
C ALA A 162 9.36 6.73 1.52
N SER A 163 8.83 7.87 1.06
CA SER A 163 8.12 8.81 1.93
C SER A 163 6.87 8.19 2.57
N ALA A 164 6.08 7.46 1.79
CA ALA A 164 4.85 6.83 2.24
C ALA A 164 5.11 5.73 3.29
N VAL A 165 6.11 4.88 3.05
CA VAL A 165 6.53 3.84 4.01
C VAL A 165 7.01 4.49 5.31
N ARG A 166 7.85 5.52 5.22
CA ARG A 166 8.32 6.25 6.41
C ARG A 166 7.16 6.84 7.21
N GLN A 167 6.17 7.43 6.53
CA GLN A 167 5.01 8.04 7.18
C GLN A 167 4.09 7.01 7.82
N VAL A 168 3.83 5.89 7.14
CA VAL A 168 2.93 4.82 7.64
C VAL A 168 3.59 4.01 8.76
N SER A 169 4.91 3.90 8.78
CA SER A 169 5.66 3.18 9.82
C SER A 169 5.81 3.97 11.12
N ARG A 170 5.56 5.29 11.10
CA ARG A 170 5.62 6.11 12.32
C ARG A 170 4.44 5.79 13.24
N PRO A 171 4.66 5.73 14.56
CA PRO A 171 3.57 5.65 15.51
C PRO A 171 2.62 6.86 15.32
N PRO A 172 1.31 6.69 15.58
CA PRO A 172 0.36 7.80 15.51
C PRO A 172 0.81 8.92 16.45
N ALA A 173 1.20 10.06 15.88
CA ALA A 173 1.38 11.27 16.66
C ALA A 173 0.00 11.84 17.05
N PRO A 174 -0.17 12.41 18.24
CA PRO A 174 -1.35 13.20 18.57
C PRO A 174 -1.35 14.48 17.74
N GLY A 175 -2.14 14.54 16.66
CA GLY A 175 -2.40 15.75 15.88
C GLY A 175 -2.39 15.57 14.35
N PRO A 176 -2.89 16.58 13.60
CA PRO A 176 -3.05 16.50 12.14
C PRO A 176 -1.82 17.09 11.42
N GLN A 177 -0.75 16.33 11.23
CA GLN A 177 0.50 16.90 10.65
C GLN A 177 1.06 16.17 9.42
N GLY A 178 0.22 15.50 8.62
CA GLY A 178 0.68 14.90 7.37
C GLY A 178 -0.38 14.86 6.28
N VAL A 179 -0.08 14.13 5.21
CA VAL A 179 -1.00 13.80 4.07
C VAL A 179 -2.38 13.27 4.54
N TRP A 180 -2.47 12.86 5.81
CA TRP A 180 -3.70 12.47 6.49
C TRP A 180 -4.70 13.62 6.71
N SER A 181 -4.22 14.86 6.78
CA SER A 181 -5.00 16.06 7.13
C SER A 181 -5.49 16.86 5.93
N SER A 182 -5.00 16.57 4.71
CA SER A 182 -5.51 17.27 3.53
C SER A 182 -6.84 16.65 3.10
N SER A 183 -7.90 17.45 3.05
CA SER A 183 -9.20 17.04 2.51
C SER A 183 -9.15 16.66 1.03
N GLY A 184 -7.99 16.77 0.38
CA GLY A 184 -7.75 16.44 -1.02
C GLY A 184 -6.39 15.78 -1.28
N PRO A 185 -6.12 15.39 -2.53
CA PRO A 185 -4.88 14.73 -2.93
C PRO A 185 -3.65 15.63 -2.79
N VAL A 186 -2.52 15.04 -2.37
CA VAL A 186 -1.21 15.67 -2.45
C VAL A 186 -0.53 15.28 -3.75
N PHE A 187 -0.11 16.26 -4.54
CA PHE A 187 0.57 16.03 -5.82
C PHE A 187 2.09 16.10 -5.67
N VAL A 188 2.79 15.16 -6.29
CA VAL A 188 4.26 15.00 -6.27
C VAL A 188 4.83 14.68 -7.65
#